data_AF-A0A7J0F704-F1
#
_entry.id   AF-A0A7J0F704-F1
#
_cell.length_a   1.000
_cell.length_b   1.000
_cell.length_c   1.000
_cell.angle_alpha   90.00
_cell.angle_beta   90.00
_cell.angle_gamma   90.00
#
_symmetry.space_group_name_H-M   'P 1'
#
loop_
_entity.id
_entity.type
_entity.pdbx_description
1 polymer ?
#
loop_
_entity_poly.entity_id
_entity_poly.type
_entity_poly.pdbx_seq_one_letter_code
_entity_poly.pdbx_strand_id
1 'polypeptide(L)'
;MGRAMANNTLDLCHRGLQEAKEAEHLDAILADDEIIFLERGHLIRDAGLSTSVPSPSMSWNNDSTARPSSSLGGRDPSTSTTGRFTRWGYCCSWLHIRKKMFPPLAVRETWDLTIATIALCGFSRTGALMIKVFMLCSKSASVLRAYKGNGAVGTGIYLKSIGIQERKLPSIVVKCPKILTLHLDEKLIPMVQCLATLGTKPSEVASAITKFPHILSHSVEEKLCPVLAFFQALGVPEKQLGKMLLLNPRIISYSIESKLSQIVDFLASLGLSKEGMIGKVLVKNPFIMGYSVDKRLRPTLEFLKSIGLSELNLQKVAVNFPEVLCRDVNKILRPNFTYLKGCGFEGGQIVALVTGYPPILIKSISNSLEPRIRFLVEVMGRRIEEVADYPYFFRHGFRKRLELRQKILKQKSIHCSLSEMLECNQKKFLLKFGLIEQYA
;
A
#
# COMPACT_ATOMS: atom_id res chain seq x y z
N MET A 1 29.05 -44.37 22.50
CA MET A 1 29.13 -42.98 21.99
C MET A 1 27.79 -42.34 21.57
N GLY A 2 26.68 -43.08 21.42
CA GLY A 2 25.40 -42.51 20.94
C GLY A 2 24.47 -41.83 21.97
N ARG A 3 24.72 -41.94 23.28
CA ARG A 3 23.87 -41.27 24.31
C ARG A 3 24.39 -39.90 24.76
N ALA A 4 25.66 -39.59 24.53
CA ALA A 4 26.24 -38.27 24.87
C ALA A 4 25.88 -37.17 23.86
N MET A 5 25.64 -37.51 22.58
CA MET A 5 25.23 -36.53 21.56
C MET A 5 23.74 -36.15 21.62
N ALA A 6 22.88 -37.03 22.16
CA ALA A 6 21.46 -36.76 22.31
C ALA A 6 21.18 -35.67 23.36
N ASN A 7 21.94 -35.67 24.47
CA ASN A 7 21.80 -34.68 25.53
C ASN A 7 22.32 -33.29 25.09
N ASN A 8 23.42 -33.23 24.33
CA ASN A 8 23.92 -31.96 23.77
C ASN A 8 22.95 -31.29 22.78
N THR A 9 22.13 -32.08 22.07
CA THR A 9 21.16 -31.57 21.09
C THR A 9 19.89 -31.04 21.77
N LEU A 10 19.45 -31.71 22.85
CA LEU A 10 18.37 -31.23 23.71
C LEU A 10 18.77 -29.96 24.48
N ASP A 11 20.02 -29.87 24.95
CA ASP A 11 20.54 -28.67 25.63
C ASP A 11 20.73 -27.47 24.71
N LEU A 12 21.01 -27.67 23.42
CA LEU A 12 21.05 -26.60 22.42
C LEU A 12 19.65 -26.14 22.02
N CYS A 13 18.68 -27.05 21.96
CA CYS A 13 17.27 -26.72 21.74
C CYS A 13 16.64 -26.00 22.95
N HIS A 14 16.97 -26.40 24.18
CA HIS A 14 16.54 -25.72 25.40
C HIS A 14 17.18 -24.34 25.53
N ARG A 15 18.47 -24.19 25.20
CA ARG A 15 19.13 -22.86 25.13
C ARG A 15 18.51 -21.95 24.09
N GLY A 16 18.27 -22.44 22.86
CA GLY A 16 17.60 -21.64 21.83
C GLY A 16 16.15 -21.27 22.16
N LEU A 17 15.44 -22.09 22.95
CA LEU A 17 14.09 -21.79 23.43
C LEU A 17 14.09 -20.81 24.61
N GLN A 18 15.13 -20.86 25.45
CA GLN A 18 15.34 -19.93 26.56
C GLN A 18 15.80 -18.55 26.04
N GLU A 19 16.71 -18.51 25.06
CA GLU A 19 17.12 -17.29 24.34
C GLU A 19 15.94 -16.66 23.58
N ALA A 20 15.02 -17.46 23.03
CA ALA A 20 13.79 -16.96 22.39
C ALA A 20 12.76 -16.42 23.42
N LYS A 21 12.68 -17.00 24.62
CA LYS A 21 11.84 -16.48 25.71
C LYS A 21 12.43 -15.25 26.39
N GLU A 22 13.75 -15.16 26.48
CA GLU A 22 14.47 -13.97 26.96
C GLU A 22 14.37 -12.82 25.94
N ALA A 23 14.35 -13.12 24.64
CA ALA A 23 14.05 -12.14 23.59
C ALA A 23 12.59 -11.64 23.64
N GLU A 24 11.61 -12.49 23.96
CA GLU A 24 10.22 -12.07 24.21
C GLU A 24 10.09 -11.19 25.47
N HIS A 25 10.96 -11.34 26.47
CA HIS A 25 11.00 -10.48 27.65
C HIS A 25 11.71 -9.14 27.40
N LEU A 26 12.64 -9.06 26.44
CA LEU A 26 13.24 -7.81 25.97
C LEU A 26 12.26 -6.97 25.13
N ASP A 27 11.39 -7.61 24.35
CA ASP A 27 10.29 -6.94 23.63
C ASP A 27 9.22 -6.38 24.60
N ALA A 28 9.15 -6.87 25.84
CA ALA A 28 8.29 -6.30 26.89
C ALA A 28 8.95 -5.12 27.64
N ILE A 29 10.27 -4.91 27.51
CA ILE A 29 10.99 -3.75 28.09
C ILE A 29 11.10 -2.60 27.09
N LEU A 30 10.85 -2.83 25.79
CA LEU A 30 10.75 -1.78 24.76
C LEU A 30 9.31 -1.32 24.49
N ALA A 31 8.36 -1.69 25.36
CA ALA A 31 6.96 -1.29 25.26
C ALA A 31 6.66 0.09 25.89
N ASP A 32 7.66 0.77 26.46
CA ASP A 32 7.57 2.16 26.93
C ASP A 32 8.66 3.00 26.25
N ASP A 33 8.50 3.31 24.96
CA ASP A 33 8.94 4.58 24.36
C ASP A 33 8.45 4.70 22.91
N GLU A 34 7.73 5.79 22.64
CA GLU A 34 7.21 6.17 21.33
C GLU A 34 8.32 6.27 20.26
N ILE A 35 8.29 5.42 19.23
CA ILE A 35 8.97 5.72 17.96
C ILE A 35 7.98 5.58 16.80
N ILE A 36 7.53 6.76 16.38
CA ILE A 36 6.74 7.05 15.17
C ILE A 36 7.60 6.77 13.93
N PHE A 37 7.21 5.81 13.08
CA PHE A 37 7.62 5.78 11.68
C PHE A 37 6.41 6.00 10.75
N LEU A 38 6.28 7.26 10.34
CA LEU A 38 5.41 7.73 9.26
C LEU A 38 6.06 7.43 7.90
N GLU A 39 5.69 6.33 7.25
CA GLU A 39 5.88 6.18 5.80
C GLU A 39 4.59 5.69 5.10
N ARG A 40 3.83 6.68 4.60
CA ARG A 40 2.93 6.64 3.43
C ARG A 40 2.19 5.32 3.15
N GLY A 41 1.08 5.11 3.86
CA GLY A 41 0.11 4.06 3.58
C GLY A 41 -0.81 4.39 2.39
N HIS A 42 -0.67 3.64 1.30
CA HIS A 42 -1.79 3.25 0.44
C HIS A 42 -2.24 1.85 0.85
N LEU A 43 -3.36 1.78 1.56
CA LEU A 43 -4.06 0.52 1.86
C LEU A 43 -4.89 0.13 0.64
N ILE A 44 -4.51 -0.97 -0.02
CA ILE A 44 -5.45 -1.82 -0.76
C ILE A 44 -5.64 -3.06 0.12
N ARG A 45 -6.78 -3.11 0.81
CA ARG A 45 -7.32 -4.34 1.39
C ARG A 45 -8.34 -4.89 0.39
N ASP A 46 -8.01 -6.01 -0.21
CA ASP A 46 -8.98 -6.85 -0.92
C ASP A 46 -9.78 -7.65 0.10
N ALA A 47 -11.11 -7.55 0.00
CA ALA A 47 -12.04 -8.53 0.54
C ALA A 47 -13.34 -8.44 -0.26
N GLY A 48 -13.83 -9.60 -0.73
CA GLY A 48 -15.19 -9.73 -1.23
C GLY A 48 -15.40 -10.84 -2.25
N LEU A 49 -15.36 -12.10 -1.80
CA LEU A 49 -16.32 -13.10 -2.28
C LEU A 49 -17.54 -12.97 -1.37
N SER A 50 -18.69 -12.74 -2.00
CA SER A 50 -20.01 -12.61 -1.39
C SER A 50 -20.77 -13.91 -1.59
N THR A 51 -21.37 -14.44 -0.52
CA THR A 51 -22.54 -15.30 -0.60
C THR A 51 -23.57 -14.80 0.41
N SER A 52 -24.71 -14.38 -0.13
CA SER A 52 -26.04 -14.19 0.49
C SER A 52 -26.45 -15.40 1.36
N VAL A 53 -27.35 -15.36 2.35
CA VAL A 53 -28.74 -14.86 2.39
C VAL A 53 -29.19 -14.62 3.88
N PRO A 54 -30.47 -14.38 4.27
CA PRO A 54 -30.91 -13.19 5.00
C PRO A 54 -31.34 -13.43 6.47
N SER A 55 -31.52 -12.34 7.22
CA SER A 55 -32.21 -12.33 8.52
C SER A 55 -33.74 -12.34 8.34
N PRO A 56 -34.47 -12.85 9.33
CA PRO A 56 -35.54 -12.04 9.90
C PRO A 56 -35.51 -12.04 11.44
N SER A 57 -35.70 -10.85 11.99
CA SER A 57 -36.00 -10.57 13.39
C SER A 57 -37.49 -10.26 13.55
N MET A 58 -38.17 -10.87 14.52
CA MET A 58 -39.30 -10.32 15.29
C MET A 58 -39.72 -11.39 16.31
N SER A 59 -39.49 -11.16 17.61
CA SER A 59 -40.38 -10.49 18.59
C SER A 59 -41.14 -11.51 19.42
N TRP A 60 -40.90 -11.46 20.72
CA TRP A 60 -41.58 -12.23 21.76
C TRP A 60 -43.04 -11.77 21.91
N ASN A 61 -43.96 -12.71 22.09
CA ASN A 61 -45.11 -12.53 22.99
C ASN A 61 -45.71 -13.89 23.40
N ASN A 62 -46.19 -13.88 24.65
CA ASN A 62 -46.79 -14.93 25.48
C ASN A 62 -47.79 -15.86 24.77
N ASP A 63 -47.82 -17.15 25.15
CA ASP A 63 -48.86 -17.65 26.07
C ASP A 63 -48.68 -19.12 26.51
N SER A 64 -48.90 -19.30 27.81
CA SER A 64 -49.44 -20.42 28.58
C SER A 64 -49.88 -21.72 27.85
N THR A 65 -49.41 -22.90 28.32
CA THR A 65 -50.25 -23.97 28.92
C THR A 65 -49.51 -25.32 29.12
N ALA A 66 -49.76 -25.91 30.31
CA ALA A 66 -49.93 -27.33 30.65
C ALA A 66 -48.79 -28.39 30.47
N ARG A 67 -48.40 -28.94 31.64
CA ARG A 67 -47.82 -30.27 31.94
C ARG A 67 -48.84 -31.41 31.64
N PRO A 68 -48.51 -32.74 31.63
CA PRO A 68 -47.66 -33.41 32.66
C PRO A 68 -46.84 -34.69 32.34
N SER A 69 -45.91 -34.97 33.28
CA SER A 69 -45.51 -36.26 33.91
C SER A 69 -44.99 -37.49 33.11
N SER A 70 -43.77 -37.94 33.44
CA SER A 70 -43.40 -39.22 34.14
C SER A 70 -41.87 -39.46 34.01
N SER A 71 -41.11 -39.48 35.13
CA SER A 71 -40.53 -40.66 35.84
C SER A 71 -39.39 -41.34 35.02
N LEU A 72 -38.15 -41.59 35.48
CA LEU A 72 -37.62 -42.22 36.71
C LEU A 72 -36.07 -42.02 36.79
N GLY A 73 -35.55 -41.89 38.02
CA GLY A 73 -34.23 -42.36 38.53
C GLY A 73 -32.93 -41.79 37.93
N GLY A 74 -31.89 -41.37 38.66
CA GLY A 74 -31.52 -41.46 40.06
C GLY A 74 -29.97 -41.39 40.16
N ARG A 75 -29.46 -40.78 41.24
CA ARG A 75 -28.07 -40.71 41.76
C ARG A 75 -27.14 -39.57 41.29
N ASP A 76 -27.05 -38.58 42.17
CA ASP A 76 -25.87 -37.76 42.53
C ASP A 76 -24.81 -38.60 43.31
N PRO A 77 -23.59 -38.11 43.69
CA PRO A 77 -23.14 -36.70 43.78
C PRO A 77 -21.67 -36.35 43.38
N SER A 78 -21.40 -35.03 43.36
CA SER A 78 -20.13 -34.34 43.66
C SER A 78 -19.07 -34.31 42.53
N THR A 79 -18.44 -33.19 42.15
CA THR A 79 -17.87 -32.07 42.91
C THR A 79 -17.68 -30.83 42.00
N SER A 80 -17.61 -29.66 42.64
CA SER A 80 -17.07 -28.35 42.20
C SER A 80 -16.13 -28.35 40.98
N THR A 81 -16.06 -27.34 40.11
CA THR A 81 -15.69 -25.95 40.40
C THR A 81 -15.76 -25.12 39.09
N THR A 82 -15.97 -23.82 39.26
CA THR A 82 -15.83 -22.69 38.31
C THR A 82 -14.84 -22.82 37.13
N GLY A 83 -15.25 -22.37 35.93
CA GLY A 83 -14.36 -22.17 34.77
C GLY A 83 -15.11 -21.68 33.52
N ARG A 84 -15.35 -20.37 33.36
CA ARG A 84 -14.54 -19.45 32.53
C ARG A 84 -14.49 -19.84 31.04
N PHE A 85 -15.18 -19.03 30.23
CA PHE A 85 -15.14 -18.88 28.77
C PHE A 85 -14.02 -19.65 28.04
N THR A 86 -14.43 -20.61 27.22
CA THR A 86 -13.63 -21.28 26.21
C THR A 86 -13.22 -20.32 25.09
N ARG A 87 -11.96 -19.89 25.09
CA ARG A 87 -11.26 -19.39 23.90
C ARG A 87 -10.44 -20.54 23.30
N TRP A 88 -11.10 -21.44 22.58
CA TRP A 88 -10.44 -22.42 21.71
C TRP A 88 -10.98 -22.28 20.30
N GLY A 89 -10.15 -21.75 19.40
CA GLY A 89 -10.45 -21.66 17.98
C GLY A 89 -9.23 -21.55 17.07
N TYR A 90 -7.99 -21.66 17.59
CA TYR A 90 -6.77 -21.52 16.77
C TYR A 90 -5.57 -22.39 17.18
N CYS A 91 -5.69 -23.40 18.05
CA CYS A 91 -4.55 -24.26 18.42
C CYS A 91 -4.59 -25.72 17.92
N CYS A 92 -5.69 -26.21 17.35
CA CYS A 92 -5.76 -27.63 16.92
C CYS A 92 -5.09 -27.95 15.57
N SER A 93 -4.68 -26.99 14.74
CA SER A 93 -4.07 -27.30 13.44
C SER A 93 -2.55 -27.53 13.47
N TRP A 94 -1.84 -27.17 14.54
CA TRP A 94 -0.38 -27.34 14.60
C TRP A 94 0.07 -28.72 15.10
N LEU A 95 -0.69 -29.38 15.98
CA LEU A 95 -0.32 -30.71 16.48
C LEU A 95 -0.60 -31.85 15.50
N HIS A 96 -1.54 -31.69 14.56
CA HIS A 96 -1.83 -32.70 13.54
C HIS A 96 -0.84 -32.69 12.35
N ILE A 97 -0.11 -31.59 12.15
CA ILE A 97 0.96 -31.50 11.15
C ILE A 97 2.24 -32.20 11.63
N ARG A 98 2.45 -32.32 12.95
CA ARG A 98 3.69 -32.81 13.55
C ARG A 98 3.96 -34.31 13.34
N LYS A 99 2.94 -35.13 13.05
CA LYS A 99 3.07 -36.59 12.89
C LYS A 99 3.15 -37.09 11.44
N LYS A 100 2.92 -36.24 10.43
CA LYS A 100 2.98 -36.63 9.00
C LYS A 100 4.16 -36.04 8.22
N MET A 101 5.07 -35.30 8.87
CA MET A 101 6.02 -34.42 8.17
C MET A 101 7.49 -34.59 8.59
N PHE A 102 7.88 -35.75 9.13
CA PHE A 102 9.30 -36.09 9.26
C PHE A 102 9.69 -37.17 8.25
N PRO A 103 10.47 -36.83 7.22
CA PRO A 103 11.05 -37.84 6.34
C PRO A 103 12.25 -38.53 7.04
N PRO A 104 12.72 -39.69 6.53
CA PRO A 104 13.83 -40.44 7.11
C PRO A 104 15.13 -39.61 7.24
N LEU A 105 16.05 -40.03 8.12
CA LEU A 105 17.30 -39.33 8.49
C LEU A 105 18.12 -38.79 7.29
N ALA A 106 18.15 -39.51 6.17
CA ALA A 106 18.82 -39.07 4.93
C ALA A 106 18.26 -37.75 4.35
N VAL A 107 17.00 -37.41 4.64
CA VAL A 107 16.40 -36.16 4.18
C VAL A 107 16.80 -35.00 5.09
N ARG A 108 17.01 -35.22 6.41
CA ARG A 108 17.49 -34.17 7.35
C ARG A 108 18.86 -33.60 6.94
N GLU A 109 19.79 -34.44 6.50
CA GLU A 109 21.09 -33.97 5.98
C GLU A 109 20.92 -33.10 4.72
N THR A 110 20.05 -33.50 3.79
CA THR A 110 19.74 -32.67 2.61
C THR A 110 19.03 -31.35 2.95
N TRP A 111 18.32 -31.29 4.09
CA TRP A 111 17.61 -30.11 4.56
C TRP A 111 18.52 -29.08 5.23
N ASP A 112 19.57 -29.53 5.92
CA ASP A 112 20.59 -28.65 6.51
C ASP A 112 21.54 -28.12 5.43
N LEU A 113 21.86 -28.94 4.43
CA LEU A 113 22.51 -28.49 3.19
C LEU A 113 21.68 -27.41 2.47
N THR A 114 20.36 -27.58 2.35
CA THR A 114 19.50 -26.56 1.72
C THR A 114 19.52 -25.23 2.49
N ILE A 115 19.40 -25.26 3.82
CA ILE A 115 19.48 -24.04 4.66
C ILE A 115 20.88 -23.42 4.56
N ALA A 116 21.93 -24.24 4.59
CA ALA A 116 23.31 -23.80 4.44
C ALA A 116 23.55 -23.17 3.06
N THR A 117 23.02 -23.73 1.97
CA THR A 117 23.08 -23.12 0.63
C THR A 117 22.31 -21.80 0.60
N ILE A 118 21.17 -21.66 1.30
CA ILE A 118 20.43 -20.39 1.32
C ILE A 118 21.24 -19.34 2.09
N ALA A 119 21.90 -19.76 3.17
CA ALA A 119 22.82 -18.91 3.93
C ALA A 119 24.06 -18.52 3.11
N LEU A 120 24.63 -19.44 2.31
CA LEU A 120 25.76 -19.20 1.40
C LEU A 120 25.39 -18.29 0.22
N CYS A 121 24.11 -18.25 -0.17
CA CYS A 121 23.60 -17.26 -1.13
C CYS A 121 23.44 -15.86 -0.52
N GLY A 122 23.78 -15.68 0.76
CA GLY A 122 23.77 -14.39 1.45
C GLY A 122 22.45 -14.03 2.15
N PHE A 123 21.54 -14.99 2.29
CA PHE A 123 20.31 -14.78 3.05
C PHE A 123 20.60 -15.06 4.54
N SER A 124 20.04 -14.26 5.46
CA SER A 124 20.17 -14.55 6.89
C SER A 124 19.62 -15.94 7.21
N ARG A 125 20.14 -16.62 8.25
CA ARG A 125 19.62 -17.94 8.69
C ARG A 125 18.10 -17.91 8.92
N THR A 126 17.57 -16.81 9.42
CA THR A 126 16.13 -16.58 9.60
C THR A 126 15.39 -16.42 8.27
N GLY A 127 15.97 -15.67 7.32
CA GLY A 127 15.43 -15.54 5.96
C GLY A 127 15.44 -16.87 5.19
N ALA A 128 16.48 -17.68 5.37
CA ALA A 128 16.60 -19.03 4.83
C ALA A 128 15.49 -19.96 5.34
N LEU A 129 15.21 -19.91 6.64
CA LEU A 129 14.15 -20.69 7.26
C LEU A 129 12.76 -20.29 6.73
N MET A 130 12.51 -18.99 6.56
CA MET A 130 11.25 -18.46 6.05
C MET A 130 11.00 -18.84 4.58
N ILE A 131 12.03 -18.74 3.74
CA ILE A 131 11.97 -19.21 2.34
C ILE A 131 11.70 -20.71 2.30
N LYS A 132 12.35 -21.50 3.15
CA LYS A 132 12.14 -22.96 3.25
C LYS A 132 10.71 -23.32 3.63
N VAL A 133 10.15 -22.68 4.66
CA VAL A 133 8.76 -22.92 5.10
C VAL A 133 7.77 -22.54 4.00
N PHE A 134 7.99 -21.41 3.32
CA PHE A 134 7.14 -20.97 2.21
C PHE A 134 7.22 -21.90 0.99
N MET A 135 8.43 -22.35 0.61
CA MET A 135 8.64 -23.26 -0.52
C MET A 135 8.00 -24.63 -0.27
N LEU A 136 8.07 -25.14 0.96
CA LEU A 136 7.37 -26.36 1.41
C LEU A 136 5.85 -26.22 1.30
N CYS A 137 5.29 -25.06 1.60
CA CYS A 137 3.86 -24.78 1.41
C CYS A 137 3.45 -24.61 -0.06
N SER A 138 4.35 -24.14 -0.94
CA SER A 138 4.04 -23.86 -2.36
C SER A 138 3.92 -25.09 -3.26
N LYS A 139 4.29 -26.29 -2.78
CA LYS A 139 4.28 -27.57 -3.53
C LYS A 139 5.01 -27.58 -4.89
N SER A 140 5.85 -26.58 -5.20
CA SER A 140 6.50 -26.52 -6.51
C SER A 140 7.82 -27.31 -6.53
N ALA A 141 7.73 -28.60 -6.90
CA ALA A 141 8.89 -29.51 -6.99
C ALA A 141 9.98 -29.03 -7.98
N SER A 142 9.61 -28.22 -8.98
CA SER A 142 10.54 -27.56 -9.91
C SER A 142 11.39 -26.49 -9.23
N VAL A 143 10.83 -25.71 -8.30
CA VAL A 143 11.57 -24.67 -7.57
C VAL A 143 12.54 -25.30 -6.57
N LEU A 144 12.12 -26.39 -5.90
CA LEU A 144 13.00 -27.17 -5.02
C LEU A 144 14.16 -27.85 -5.78
N ARG A 145 13.94 -28.26 -7.04
CA ARG A 145 15.00 -28.84 -7.91
C ARG A 145 15.96 -27.77 -8.43
N ALA A 146 15.47 -26.62 -8.88
CA ALA A 146 16.33 -25.52 -9.33
C ALA A 146 17.17 -24.93 -8.20
N TYR A 147 16.64 -24.94 -6.98
CA TYR A 147 17.38 -24.55 -5.78
C TYR A 147 18.57 -25.50 -5.48
N LYS A 148 18.45 -26.78 -5.83
CA LYS A 148 19.55 -27.76 -5.72
C LYS A 148 20.61 -27.59 -6.82
N GLY A 149 20.39 -26.74 -7.82
CA GLY A 149 21.36 -26.40 -8.87
C GLY A 149 21.99 -25.01 -8.67
N ASN A 150 23.14 -24.77 -9.32
CA ASN A 150 23.89 -23.50 -9.25
C ASN A 150 23.12 -22.24 -9.73
N GLY A 151 21.93 -22.38 -10.33
CA GLY A 151 21.15 -21.26 -10.88
C GLY A 151 20.63 -20.25 -9.84
N ALA A 152 20.32 -20.71 -8.62
CA ALA A 152 19.87 -19.83 -7.53
C ALA A 152 20.98 -18.89 -7.03
N VAL A 153 22.23 -19.40 -6.99
CA VAL A 153 23.43 -18.65 -6.59
C VAL A 153 23.74 -17.56 -7.63
N GLY A 154 23.78 -17.92 -8.92
CA GLY A 154 24.03 -16.97 -10.01
C GLY A 154 23.00 -15.84 -10.06
N THR A 155 21.72 -16.17 -9.87
CA THR A 155 20.64 -15.18 -9.83
C THR A 155 20.80 -14.21 -8.65
N GLY A 156 21.13 -14.72 -7.47
CA GLY A 156 21.38 -13.87 -6.29
C GLY A 156 22.55 -12.91 -6.50
N ILE A 157 23.67 -13.39 -7.07
CA ILE A 157 24.85 -12.58 -7.37
C ILE A 157 24.52 -11.49 -8.40
N TYR A 158 23.83 -11.87 -9.48
CA TYR A 158 23.45 -10.91 -10.51
C TYR A 158 22.52 -9.82 -9.96
N LEU A 159 21.50 -10.17 -9.17
CA LEU A 159 20.61 -9.19 -8.55
C LEU A 159 21.36 -8.23 -7.60
N LYS A 160 22.41 -8.69 -6.90
CA LYS A 160 23.28 -7.82 -6.12
C LYS A 160 24.09 -6.86 -7.01
N SER A 161 24.63 -7.35 -8.12
CA SER A 161 25.43 -6.54 -9.06
C SER A 161 24.65 -5.37 -9.66
N ILE A 162 23.33 -5.51 -9.83
CA ILE A 162 22.44 -4.45 -10.34
C ILE A 162 21.97 -3.46 -9.25
N GLY A 163 22.51 -3.58 -8.03
CA GLY A 163 22.26 -2.66 -6.91
C GLY A 163 21.08 -3.04 -6.00
N ILE A 164 20.55 -4.27 -6.08
CA ILE A 164 19.55 -4.75 -5.12
C ILE A 164 20.27 -5.16 -3.83
N GLN A 165 19.88 -4.51 -2.73
CA GLN A 165 20.42 -4.82 -1.41
C GLN A 165 20.06 -6.26 -1.01
N GLU A 166 21.04 -6.97 -0.46
CA GLU A 166 20.93 -8.37 -0.03
C GLU A 166 19.72 -8.62 0.89
N ARG A 167 19.46 -7.73 1.85
CA ARG A 167 18.29 -7.79 2.74
C ARG A 167 16.94 -7.79 2.02
N LYS A 168 16.87 -7.33 0.76
CA LYS A 168 15.64 -7.30 -0.05
C LYS A 168 15.44 -8.57 -0.88
N LEU A 169 16.49 -9.37 -1.09
CA LEU A 169 16.42 -10.61 -1.85
C LEU A 169 15.38 -11.61 -1.29
N PRO A 170 15.26 -11.83 0.04
CA PRO A 170 14.22 -12.72 0.57
C PRO A 170 12.82 -12.28 0.16
N SER A 171 12.54 -10.97 0.21
CA SER A 171 11.23 -10.42 -0.18
C SER A 171 10.94 -10.63 -1.67
N ILE A 172 11.98 -10.53 -2.52
CA ILE A 172 11.86 -10.76 -3.97
C ILE A 172 11.52 -12.21 -4.27
N VAL A 173 12.24 -13.15 -3.65
CA VAL A 173 12.01 -14.60 -3.84
C VAL A 173 10.62 -15.01 -3.33
N VAL A 174 10.18 -14.48 -2.19
CA VAL A 174 8.84 -14.76 -1.66
C VAL A 174 7.76 -14.26 -2.62
N LYS A 175 7.92 -13.05 -3.18
CA LYS A 175 6.95 -12.50 -4.14
C LYS A 175 6.97 -13.26 -5.47
N CYS A 176 8.14 -13.66 -5.96
CA CYS A 176 8.29 -14.37 -7.23
C CYS A 176 9.28 -15.54 -7.11
N PRO A 177 8.84 -16.72 -6.64
CA PRO A 177 9.72 -17.87 -6.47
C PRO A 177 10.32 -18.36 -7.79
N LYS A 178 9.60 -18.15 -8.89
CA LYS A 178 10.04 -18.50 -10.26
C LYS A 178 11.33 -17.78 -10.66
N ILE A 179 11.70 -16.67 -10.01
CA ILE A 179 12.93 -15.95 -10.34
C ILE A 179 14.19 -16.83 -10.23
N LEU A 180 14.19 -17.80 -9.31
CA LEU A 180 15.30 -18.73 -9.10
C LEU A 180 15.39 -19.83 -10.17
N THR A 181 14.33 -19.99 -10.97
CA THR A 181 14.27 -20.98 -12.05
C THR A 181 14.46 -20.36 -13.43
N LEU A 182 14.55 -19.03 -13.53
CA LEU A 182 14.69 -18.34 -14.81
C LEU A 182 16.14 -18.43 -15.30
N HIS A 183 16.32 -18.64 -16.60
CA HIS A 183 17.63 -18.60 -17.24
C HIS A 183 18.18 -17.17 -17.26
N LEU A 184 19.40 -17.00 -16.75
CA LEU A 184 20.00 -15.68 -16.57
C LEU A 184 20.21 -14.96 -17.91
N ASP A 185 20.88 -15.64 -18.84
CA ASP A 185 21.30 -15.06 -20.12
C ASP A 185 20.14 -14.86 -21.10
N GLU A 186 19.11 -15.72 -21.04
CA GLU A 186 17.99 -15.67 -21.97
C GLU A 186 16.85 -14.75 -21.52
N LYS A 187 16.65 -14.57 -20.21
CA LYS A 187 15.49 -13.83 -19.68
C LYS A 187 15.83 -12.70 -18.74
N LEU A 188 16.61 -12.96 -17.68
CA LEU A 188 16.87 -11.92 -16.68
C LEU A 188 17.71 -10.79 -17.24
N ILE A 189 18.87 -11.10 -17.83
CA ILE A 189 19.83 -10.11 -18.30
C ILE A 189 19.21 -9.23 -19.39
N PRO A 190 18.56 -9.77 -20.44
CA PRO A 190 17.93 -8.94 -21.48
C PRO A 190 16.85 -8.02 -20.93
N MET A 191 15.99 -8.52 -20.03
CA MET A 191 14.94 -7.70 -19.42
C MET A 191 15.55 -6.58 -18.55
N VAL A 192 16.56 -6.88 -17.73
CA VAL A 192 17.22 -5.86 -16.90
C VAL A 192 17.95 -4.82 -17.75
N GLN A 193 18.64 -5.24 -18.82
CA GLN A 193 19.29 -4.33 -19.76
C GLN A 193 18.26 -3.43 -20.45
N CYS A 194 17.13 -3.97 -20.90
CA CYS A 194 16.05 -3.18 -21.48
C CYS A 194 15.45 -2.20 -20.44
N LEU A 195 15.23 -2.63 -19.19
CA LEU A 195 14.80 -1.71 -18.14
C LEU A 195 15.85 -0.63 -17.84
N ALA A 196 17.14 -0.93 -18.02
CA ALA A 196 18.22 0.03 -17.87
C ALA A 196 18.26 1.07 -18.99
N THR A 197 17.85 0.74 -20.23
CA THR A 197 17.71 1.74 -21.30
C THR A 197 16.53 2.68 -21.06
N LEU A 198 15.48 2.20 -20.36
CA LEU A 198 14.32 2.99 -19.96
C LEU A 198 14.56 3.82 -18.69
N GLY A 199 15.48 3.38 -17.83
CA GLY A 199 15.80 4.02 -16.56
C GLY A 199 16.83 5.14 -16.69
N THR A 200 16.76 6.11 -15.78
CA THR A 200 17.80 7.16 -15.71
C THR A 200 18.89 6.80 -14.70
N LYS A 201 18.56 5.96 -13.71
CA LYS A 201 19.48 5.53 -12.65
C LYS A 201 19.32 4.03 -12.39
N PRO A 202 20.41 3.29 -12.15
CA PRO A 202 20.35 1.86 -11.78
C PRO A 202 19.46 1.60 -10.55
N SER A 203 19.40 2.55 -9.61
CA SER A 203 18.56 2.47 -8.42
C SER A 203 17.06 2.46 -8.71
N GLU A 204 16.61 3.08 -9.81
CA GLU A 204 15.21 3.05 -10.23
C GLU A 204 14.82 1.66 -10.72
N VAL A 205 15.69 1.02 -11.50
CA VAL A 205 15.51 -0.35 -12.00
C VAL A 205 15.49 -1.34 -10.84
N ALA A 206 16.47 -1.27 -9.94
CA ALA A 206 16.52 -2.10 -8.73
C ALA A 206 15.25 -1.93 -7.86
N SER A 207 14.76 -0.69 -7.73
CA SER A 207 13.51 -0.38 -7.01
C SER A 207 12.29 -0.98 -7.69
N ALA A 208 12.18 -0.88 -9.02
CA ALA A 208 11.09 -1.47 -9.80
C ALA A 208 11.05 -3.00 -9.64
N ILE A 209 12.19 -3.68 -9.79
CA ILE A 209 12.31 -5.13 -9.61
C ILE A 209 11.92 -5.52 -8.17
N THR A 210 12.38 -4.78 -7.16
CA THR A 210 12.01 -5.04 -5.76
C THR A 210 10.49 -4.92 -5.52
N LYS A 211 9.84 -3.93 -6.14
CA LYS A 211 8.40 -3.70 -6.01
C LYS A 211 7.59 -4.80 -6.70
N PHE A 212 8.00 -5.21 -7.90
CA PHE A 212 7.31 -6.21 -8.71
C PHE A 212 8.31 -7.14 -9.43
N PRO A 213 8.82 -8.18 -8.74
CA PRO A 213 9.83 -9.08 -9.30
C PRO A 213 9.38 -9.85 -10.55
N HIS A 214 8.06 -10.04 -10.70
CA HIS A 214 7.48 -10.71 -11.87
C HIS A 214 7.76 -10.00 -13.19
N ILE A 215 8.18 -8.72 -13.17
CA ILE A 215 8.63 -8.03 -14.38
C ILE A 215 9.70 -8.82 -15.14
N LEU A 216 10.58 -9.52 -14.42
CA LEU A 216 11.67 -10.33 -14.97
C LEU A 216 11.21 -11.64 -15.62
N SER A 217 9.95 -12.03 -15.40
CA SER A 217 9.37 -13.24 -16.00
C SER A 217 8.70 -12.99 -17.36
N HIS A 218 8.54 -11.72 -17.75
CA HIS A 218 7.92 -11.34 -19.02
C HIS A 218 8.94 -11.30 -20.15
N SER A 219 8.48 -11.55 -21.38
CA SER A 219 9.29 -11.35 -22.59
C SER A 219 9.43 -9.87 -22.92
N VAL A 220 10.61 -9.44 -23.36
CA VAL A 220 10.85 -8.08 -23.83
C VAL A 220 10.02 -7.83 -25.09
N GLU A 221 10.16 -8.69 -26.09
CA GLU A 221 9.54 -8.51 -27.41
C GLU A 221 8.02 -8.72 -27.38
N GLU A 222 7.54 -9.75 -26.69
CA GLU A 222 6.12 -10.12 -26.75
C GLU A 222 5.24 -9.39 -25.72
N LYS A 223 5.85 -8.76 -24.70
CA LYS A 223 5.10 -8.07 -23.64
C LYS A 223 5.55 -6.64 -23.42
N LEU A 224 6.84 -6.41 -23.18
CA LEU A 224 7.30 -5.05 -22.87
C LEU A 224 7.13 -4.12 -24.07
N CYS A 225 7.61 -4.50 -25.25
CA CYS A 225 7.53 -3.66 -26.46
C CYS A 225 6.09 -3.28 -26.84
N PRO A 226 5.11 -4.21 -26.91
CA PRO A 226 3.71 -3.86 -27.19
C PRO A 226 3.11 -2.90 -26.17
N VAL A 227 3.42 -3.06 -24.88
CA VAL A 227 2.94 -2.17 -23.82
C VAL A 227 3.54 -0.76 -23.98
N LEU A 228 4.82 -0.66 -24.32
CA LEU A 228 5.46 0.63 -24.58
C LEU A 228 4.86 1.30 -25.82
N ALA A 229 4.70 0.57 -26.92
CA ALA A 229 4.09 1.06 -28.15
C ALA A 229 2.66 1.57 -27.93
N PHE A 230 1.86 0.84 -27.13
CA PHE A 230 0.52 1.27 -26.74
C PHE A 230 0.52 2.65 -26.08
N PHE A 231 1.41 2.90 -25.11
CA PHE A 231 1.47 4.21 -24.46
C PHE A 231 2.08 5.30 -25.36
N GLN A 232 2.98 4.96 -26.27
CA GLN A 232 3.46 5.89 -27.30
C GLN A 232 2.30 6.36 -28.18
N ALA A 233 1.44 5.45 -28.62
CA ALA A 233 0.24 5.77 -29.40
C ALA A 233 -0.76 6.67 -28.65
N LEU A 234 -0.75 6.66 -27.31
CA LEU A 234 -1.53 7.57 -26.47
C LEU A 234 -0.86 8.94 -26.26
N GLY A 235 0.23 9.23 -26.97
CA GLY A 235 0.96 10.49 -26.92
C GLY A 235 1.90 10.62 -25.72
N VAL A 236 2.32 9.51 -25.10
CA VAL A 236 3.31 9.55 -24.00
C VAL A 236 4.73 9.60 -24.56
N PRO A 237 5.53 10.64 -24.23
CA PRO A 237 6.92 10.72 -24.68
C PRO A 237 7.78 9.59 -24.11
N GLU A 238 8.74 9.09 -24.89
CA GLU A 238 9.63 7.98 -24.51
C GLU A 238 10.34 8.19 -23.16
N LYS A 239 10.85 9.41 -22.94
CA LYS A 239 11.50 9.79 -21.65
C LYS A 239 10.56 9.67 -20.44
N GLN A 240 9.24 9.79 -20.64
CA GLN A 240 8.25 9.63 -19.57
C GLN A 240 7.76 8.19 -19.45
N LEU A 241 7.77 7.39 -20.53
CA LEU A 241 7.40 5.97 -20.50
C LEU A 241 8.25 5.17 -19.52
N GLY A 242 9.58 5.31 -19.62
CA GLY A 242 10.49 4.59 -18.74
C GLY A 242 10.25 4.94 -17.27
N LYS A 243 10.11 6.23 -16.97
CA LYS A 243 9.77 6.70 -15.61
C LYS A 243 8.43 6.16 -15.11
N MET A 244 7.42 6.14 -15.97
CA MET A 244 6.08 5.61 -15.67
C MET A 244 6.14 4.11 -15.35
N LEU A 245 6.81 3.33 -16.20
CA LEU A 245 6.97 1.89 -16.03
C LEU A 245 7.76 1.56 -14.75
N LEU A 246 8.88 2.24 -14.50
CA LEU A 246 9.70 2.00 -13.31
C LEU A 246 9.00 2.46 -12.01
N LEU A 247 8.11 3.46 -12.10
CA LEU A 247 7.28 3.88 -10.97
C LEU A 247 6.22 2.82 -10.63
N ASN A 248 5.55 2.25 -11.64
CA ASN A 248 4.55 1.19 -11.49
C ASN A 248 4.83 0.00 -12.43
N PRO A 249 5.80 -0.88 -12.08
CA PRO A 249 6.21 -2.00 -12.93
C PRO A 249 5.11 -3.05 -13.16
N ARG A 250 4.03 -3.03 -12.37
CA ARG A 250 2.89 -3.95 -12.54
C ARG A 250 2.13 -3.70 -13.85
N ILE A 251 2.28 -2.54 -14.49
CA ILE A 251 1.58 -2.20 -15.73
C ILE A 251 1.83 -3.23 -16.84
N ILE A 252 3.03 -3.82 -16.91
CA ILE A 252 3.38 -4.87 -17.88
C ILE A 252 2.52 -6.13 -17.77
N SER A 253 1.92 -6.37 -16.60
CA SER A 253 1.07 -7.53 -16.35
C SER A 253 -0.40 -7.32 -16.74
N TYR A 254 -0.78 -6.09 -17.10
CA TYR A 254 -2.13 -5.79 -17.53
C TYR A 254 -2.31 -6.11 -19.01
N SER A 255 -3.45 -6.72 -19.34
CA SER A 255 -3.84 -6.91 -20.74
C SER A 255 -4.13 -5.54 -21.38
N ILE A 256 -3.56 -5.31 -22.56
CA ILE A 256 -3.83 -4.12 -23.36
C ILE A 256 -5.32 -4.09 -23.70
N GLU A 257 -5.81 -5.15 -24.33
CA GLU A 257 -7.17 -5.26 -24.88
C GLU A 257 -8.27 -5.12 -23.83
N SER A 258 -8.10 -5.72 -22.65
CA SER A 258 -9.18 -5.77 -21.66
C SER A 258 -9.00 -4.80 -20.51
N LYS A 259 -7.76 -4.55 -20.06
CA LYS A 259 -7.55 -3.73 -18.86
C LYS A 259 -7.14 -2.30 -19.19
N LEU A 260 -6.16 -2.12 -20.07
CA LEU A 260 -5.66 -0.79 -20.40
C LEU A 260 -6.66 -0.04 -21.30
N SER A 261 -7.24 -0.70 -22.30
CA SER A 261 -8.27 -0.10 -23.16
C SER A 261 -9.47 0.40 -22.37
N GLN A 262 -9.99 -0.37 -21.40
CA GLN A 262 -11.09 0.10 -20.54
C GLN A 262 -10.77 1.40 -19.78
N ILE A 263 -9.51 1.58 -19.36
CA ILE A 263 -9.08 2.81 -18.68
C ILE A 263 -9.01 3.96 -19.68
N VAL A 264 -8.51 3.71 -20.90
CA VAL A 264 -8.47 4.69 -21.99
C VAL A 264 -9.88 5.12 -22.38
N ASP A 265 -10.80 4.17 -22.59
CA ASP A 265 -12.20 4.44 -22.95
C ASP A 265 -12.91 5.23 -21.85
N PHE A 266 -12.66 4.87 -20.59
CA PHE A 266 -13.15 5.65 -19.45
C PHE A 266 -12.62 7.10 -19.53
N LEU A 267 -11.32 7.29 -19.66
CA LEU A 267 -10.72 8.64 -19.73
C LEU A 267 -11.20 9.42 -20.96
N ALA A 268 -11.42 8.76 -22.10
CA ALA A 268 -11.99 9.35 -23.30
C ALA A 268 -13.44 9.81 -23.07
N SER A 269 -14.24 9.04 -22.32
CA SER A 269 -15.64 9.39 -22.02
C SER A 269 -15.79 10.63 -21.13
N LEU A 270 -14.72 11.11 -20.48
CA LEU A 270 -14.69 12.41 -19.80
C LEU A 270 -14.57 13.60 -20.78
N GLY A 271 -14.46 13.35 -22.09
CA GLY A 271 -14.25 14.38 -23.10
C GLY A 271 -12.78 14.82 -23.23
N LEU A 272 -11.82 13.96 -22.84
CA LEU A 272 -10.39 14.19 -23.04
C LEU A 272 -10.00 13.94 -24.51
N SER A 273 -10.52 14.77 -25.41
CA SER A 273 -10.43 14.60 -26.86
C SER A 273 -9.13 15.12 -27.49
N LYS A 274 -8.36 15.96 -26.79
CA LYS A 274 -7.10 16.45 -27.34
C LYS A 274 -6.03 15.36 -27.27
N GLU A 275 -5.28 15.22 -28.35
CA GLU A 275 -4.18 14.30 -28.48
C GLU A 275 -3.19 14.44 -27.29
N GLY A 276 -2.74 13.30 -26.76
CA GLY A 276 -1.82 13.25 -25.62
C GLY A 276 -2.41 13.58 -24.25
N MET A 277 -3.68 14.02 -24.13
CA MET A 277 -4.29 14.29 -22.82
C MET A 277 -4.38 13.03 -21.96
N ILE A 278 -4.86 11.93 -22.54
CA ILE A 278 -4.95 10.63 -21.84
C ILE A 278 -3.56 10.19 -21.40
N GLY A 279 -2.57 10.25 -22.29
CA GLY A 279 -1.17 9.96 -21.97
C GLY A 279 -0.66 10.80 -20.78
N LYS A 280 -0.95 12.10 -20.76
CA LYS A 280 -0.61 13.00 -19.64
C LYS A 280 -1.24 12.57 -18.31
N VAL A 281 -2.49 12.10 -18.32
CA VAL A 281 -3.16 11.56 -17.11
C VAL A 281 -2.43 10.32 -16.60
N LEU A 282 -2.12 9.39 -17.50
CA LEU A 282 -1.49 8.11 -17.18
C LEU A 282 -0.08 8.29 -16.63
N VAL A 283 0.72 9.19 -17.22
CA VAL A 283 2.05 9.53 -16.69
C VAL A 283 1.95 10.15 -15.30
N LYS A 284 0.98 11.05 -15.09
CA LYS A 284 0.84 11.76 -13.82
C LYS A 284 0.45 10.83 -12.67
N ASN A 285 -0.38 9.83 -12.93
CA ASN A 285 -0.71 8.81 -11.95
C ASN A 285 -0.79 7.41 -12.59
N PRO A 286 0.34 6.71 -12.72
CA PRO A 286 0.39 5.39 -13.35
C PRO A 286 -0.38 4.31 -12.59
N PHE A 287 -0.72 4.57 -11.32
CA PHE A 287 -1.49 3.65 -10.49
C PHE A 287 -2.98 3.64 -10.83
N ILE A 288 -3.49 4.64 -11.58
CA ILE A 288 -4.91 4.69 -12.00
C ILE A 288 -5.31 3.42 -12.76
N MET A 289 -4.40 2.86 -13.57
CA MET A 289 -4.62 1.66 -14.37
C MET A 289 -4.84 0.40 -13.53
N GLY A 290 -4.46 0.40 -12.25
CA GLY A 290 -4.74 -0.71 -11.35
C GLY A 290 -6.18 -0.77 -10.84
N TYR A 291 -6.95 0.32 -10.94
CA TYR A 291 -8.30 0.39 -10.39
C TYR A 291 -9.35 -0.15 -11.37
N SER A 292 -10.45 -0.67 -10.84
CA SER A 292 -11.62 -1.05 -11.65
C SER A 292 -12.36 0.21 -12.09
N VAL A 293 -12.71 0.28 -13.37
CA VAL A 293 -13.52 1.37 -13.92
C VAL A 293 -14.88 1.40 -13.22
N ASP A 294 -15.59 0.26 -13.20
CA ASP A 294 -16.97 0.20 -12.70
C ASP A 294 -17.07 0.29 -11.18
N LYS A 295 -16.10 -0.25 -10.44
CA LYS A 295 -16.15 -0.28 -8.96
C LYS A 295 -15.46 0.91 -8.29
N ARG A 296 -14.58 1.63 -9.01
CA ARG A 296 -13.82 2.75 -8.44
C ARG A 296 -13.95 4.02 -9.25
N LEU A 297 -13.48 4.02 -10.50
CA LEU A 297 -13.31 5.28 -11.23
C LEU A 297 -14.64 5.94 -11.60
N ARG A 298 -15.60 5.16 -12.13
CA ARG A 298 -16.92 5.66 -12.52
C ARG A 298 -17.74 6.12 -11.30
N PRO A 299 -17.87 5.36 -10.20
CA PRO A 299 -18.55 5.85 -9.00
C PRO A 299 -17.96 7.16 -8.47
N THR A 300 -16.63 7.32 -8.52
CA THR A 300 -15.98 8.56 -8.10
C THR A 300 -16.29 9.72 -9.03
N LEU A 301 -16.32 9.49 -10.35
CA LEU A 301 -16.74 10.49 -11.33
C LEU A 301 -18.20 10.93 -11.08
N GLU A 302 -19.11 9.98 -10.90
CA GLU A 302 -20.53 10.25 -10.64
C GLU A 302 -20.74 11.01 -9.33
N PHE A 303 -19.95 10.69 -8.29
CA PHE A 303 -19.97 11.48 -7.07
C PHE A 303 -19.55 12.94 -7.31
N LEU A 304 -18.46 13.17 -8.05
CA LEU A 304 -18.00 14.52 -8.38
C LEU A 304 -19.05 15.29 -9.21
N LYS A 305 -19.74 14.62 -10.14
CA LYS A 305 -20.90 15.18 -10.86
C LYS A 305 -22.03 15.54 -9.90
N SER A 306 -22.40 14.63 -8.99
CA SER A 306 -23.51 14.80 -8.06
C SER A 306 -23.33 15.98 -7.08
N ILE A 307 -22.09 16.36 -6.78
CA ILE A 307 -21.82 17.53 -5.93
C ILE A 307 -21.80 18.85 -6.73
N GLY A 308 -21.97 18.81 -8.05
CA GLY A 308 -22.13 20.00 -8.90
C GLY A 308 -20.92 20.38 -9.75
N LEU A 309 -19.93 19.51 -9.96
CA LEU A 309 -18.83 19.82 -10.88
C LEU A 309 -19.31 19.72 -12.34
N SER A 310 -19.03 20.76 -13.12
CA SER A 310 -19.22 20.75 -14.57
C SER A 310 -18.26 19.80 -15.28
N GLU A 311 -18.61 19.34 -16.48
CA GLU A 311 -17.76 18.46 -17.29
C GLU A 311 -16.35 19.04 -17.52
N LEU A 312 -16.24 20.35 -17.76
CA LEU A 312 -14.94 21.02 -17.89
C LEU A 312 -14.11 20.95 -16.61
N ASN A 313 -14.74 21.06 -15.44
CA ASN A 313 -14.04 20.94 -14.16
C ASN A 313 -13.65 19.48 -13.88
N LEU A 314 -14.46 18.50 -14.28
CA LEU A 314 -14.10 17.08 -14.18
C LEU A 314 -12.89 16.74 -15.06
N GLN A 315 -12.81 17.28 -16.27
CA GLN A 315 -11.62 17.16 -17.12
C GLN A 315 -10.38 17.75 -16.44
N LYS A 316 -10.50 18.95 -15.84
CA LYS A 316 -9.40 19.56 -15.08
C LYS A 316 -8.98 18.69 -13.89
N VAL A 317 -9.92 18.07 -13.17
CA VAL A 317 -9.63 17.12 -12.09
C VAL A 317 -8.89 15.91 -12.63
N ALA A 318 -9.39 15.27 -13.68
CA ALA A 318 -8.76 14.08 -14.26
C ALA A 318 -7.33 14.35 -14.75
N VAL A 319 -7.10 15.48 -15.41
CA VAL A 319 -5.78 15.84 -15.96
C VAL A 319 -4.81 16.30 -14.88
N ASN A 320 -5.27 17.09 -13.92
CA ASN A 320 -4.38 17.73 -12.95
C ASN A 320 -4.29 17.01 -11.60
N PHE A 321 -5.29 16.21 -11.24
CA PHE A 321 -5.39 15.51 -9.95
C PHE A 321 -6.01 14.11 -10.11
N PRO A 322 -5.48 13.26 -11.02
CA PRO A 322 -6.03 11.92 -11.28
C PRO A 322 -6.10 11.02 -10.05
N GLU A 323 -5.30 11.29 -9.03
CA GLU A 323 -5.35 10.56 -7.75
C GLU A 323 -6.69 10.68 -7.03
N VAL A 324 -7.49 11.71 -7.31
CA VAL A 324 -8.84 11.88 -6.74
C VAL A 324 -9.78 10.79 -7.24
N LEU A 325 -9.70 10.44 -8.54
CA LEU A 325 -10.52 9.39 -9.15
C LEU A 325 -10.23 8.00 -8.57
N CYS A 326 -9.05 7.81 -7.98
CA CYS A 326 -8.60 6.55 -7.40
C CYS A 326 -9.08 6.30 -5.97
N ARG A 327 -9.81 7.24 -5.35
CA ARG A 327 -10.22 7.14 -3.94
C ARG A 327 -11.66 6.69 -3.79
N ASP A 328 -11.95 6.11 -2.63
CA ASP A 328 -13.24 5.52 -2.34
C ASP A 328 -14.27 6.58 -1.97
N VAL A 329 -15.40 6.59 -2.67
CA VAL A 329 -16.46 7.58 -2.45
C VAL A 329 -16.98 7.51 -1.02
N ASN A 330 -17.32 6.32 -0.54
CA ASN A 330 -18.01 6.18 0.74
C ASN A 330 -17.04 6.25 1.94
N LYS A 331 -15.79 5.84 1.74
CA LYS A 331 -14.78 5.86 2.81
C LYS A 331 -13.98 7.15 2.89
N ILE A 332 -13.86 7.90 1.78
CA ILE A 332 -12.97 9.07 1.70
C ILE A 332 -13.74 10.30 1.23
N LEU A 333 -14.24 10.33 0.00
CA LEU A 333 -14.75 11.58 -0.57
C LEU A 333 -16.01 12.10 0.13
N ARG A 334 -16.98 11.21 0.43
CA ARG A 334 -18.23 11.57 1.10
C ARG A 334 -17.99 12.02 2.54
N PRO A 335 -17.20 11.31 3.38
CA PRO A 335 -16.81 11.83 4.69
C PRO A 335 -16.13 13.21 4.63
N ASN A 336 -15.20 13.42 3.69
CA ASN A 336 -14.55 14.72 3.52
C ASN A 336 -15.54 15.82 3.11
N PHE A 337 -16.46 15.52 2.21
CA PHE A 337 -17.50 16.45 1.78
C PHE A 337 -18.46 16.79 2.94
N THR A 338 -18.91 15.79 3.71
CA THR A 338 -19.76 15.99 4.89
C THR A 338 -19.04 16.81 5.96
N TYR A 339 -17.75 16.55 6.17
CA TYR A 339 -16.93 17.34 7.08
C TYR A 339 -16.87 18.81 6.67
N LEU A 340 -16.62 19.11 5.38
CA LEU A 340 -16.60 20.49 4.88
C LEU A 340 -17.97 21.18 5.07
N LYS A 341 -19.09 20.48 4.79
CA LYS A 341 -20.42 21.01 5.11
C LYS A 341 -20.58 21.30 6.61
N GLY A 342 -20.12 20.39 7.47
CA GLY A 342 -20.16 20.54 8.93
C GLY A 342 -19.32 21.70 9.45
N CYS A 343 -18.28 22.13 8.72
CA CYS A 343 -17.51 23.34 9.04
C CYS A 343 -18.23 24.65 8.68
N GLY A 344 -19.38 24.58 7.98
CA GLY A 344 -20.16 25.75 7.58
C GLY A 344 -20.00 26.18 6.11
N PHE A 345 -19.34 25.37 5.26
CA PHE A 345 -19.29 25.69 3.83
C PHE A 345 -20.61 25.39 3.12
N GLU A 346 -21.07 26.35 2.32
CA GLU A 346 -22.20 26.16 1.42
C GLU A 346 -21.83 25.26 0.23
N GLY A 347 -22.86 24.69 -0.43
CA GLY A 347 -22.65 23.81 -1.59
C GLY A 347 -21.80 24.44 -2.69
N GLY A 348 -22.08 25.69 -3.07
CA GLY A 348 -21.31 26.43 -4.07
C GLY A 348 -19.85 26.66 -3.67
N GLN A 349 -19.61 26.97 -2.38
CA GLN A 349 -18.25 27.16 -1.84
C GLN A 349 -17.46 25.85 -1.87
N ILE A 350 -18.08 24.72 -1.55
CA ILE A 350 -17.43 23.40 -1.66
C ILE A 350 -17.09 23.10 -3.13
N VAL A 351 -17.99 23.39 -4.08
CA VAL A 351 -17.69 23.23 -5.51
C VAL A 351 -16.51 24.11 -5.94
N ALA A 352 -16.42 25.34 -5.46
CA ALA A 352 -15.28 26.24 -5.71
C ALA A 352 -13.97 25.66 -5.14
N LEU A 353 -14.01 25.17 -3.89
CA LEU A 353 -12.87 24.51 -3.24
C LEU A 353 -12.39 23.28 -4.02
N VAL A 354 -13.31 22.40 -4.40
CA VAL A 354 -13.00 21.18 -5.15
C VAL A 354 -12.51 21.52 -6.55
N THR A 355 -13.06 22.55 -7.20
CA THR A 355 -12.59 22.97 -8.53
C THR A 355 -11.18 23.55 -8.49
N GLY A 356 -10.88 24.41 -7.50
CA GLY A 356 -9.56 25.04 -7.37
C GLY A 356 -8.50 24.11 -6.80
N TYR A 357 -8.86 23.23 -5.87
CA TYR A 357 -7.95 22.27 -5.26
C TYR A 357 -8.65 20.93 -4.96
N PRO A 358 -8.86 20.09 -6.00
CA PRO A 358 -9.55 18.80 -5.88
C PRO A 358 -9.03 17.85 -4.78
N PRO A 359 -7.71 17.83 -4.46
CA PRO A 359 -7.21 16.96 -3.41
C PRO A 359 -7.84 17.20 -2.03
N ILE A 360 -8.53 18.32 -1.80
CA ILE A 360 -9.26 18.58 -0.55
C ILE A 360 -10.19 17.42 -0.15
N LEU A 361 -10.81 16.73 -1.11
CA LEU A 361 -11.70 15.58 -0.85
C LEU A 361 -10.98 14.28 -0.47
N ILE A 362 -9.65 14.26 -0.54
CA ILE A 362 -8.85 13.05 -0.28
C ILE A 362 -7.76 13.26 0.77
N LYS A 363 -7.73 14.43 1.43
CA LYS A 363 -6.82 14.69 2.54
C LYS A 363 -7.37 14.11 3.84
N SER A 364 -6.47 13.78 4.77
CA SER A 364 -6.87 13.43 6.13
C SER A 364 -7.60 14.61 6.78
N ILE A 365 -8.77 14.33 7.34
CA ILE A 365 -9.55 15.33 8.08
C ILE A 365 -8.77 15.79 9.32
N SER A 366 -8.49 14.86 10.23
CA SER A 366 -7.82 15.12 11.52
C SER A 366 -6.41 15.69 11.38
N ASN A 367 -5.61 15.16 10.46
CA ASN A 367 -4.20 15.54 10.35
C ASN A 367 -3.95 16.66 9.35
N SER A 368 -4.97 17.10 8.60
CA SER A 368 -4.75 18.11 7.57
C SER A 368 -5.83 19.16 7.41
N LEU A 369 -7.10 18.80 7.27
CA LEU A 369 -8.15 19.78 7.03
C LEU A 369 -8.49 20.53 8.32
N GLU A 370 -8.76 19.79 9.39
CA GLU A 370 -9.19 20.35 10.67
C GLU A 370 -8.16 21.30 11.29
N PRO A 371 -6.86 20.96 11.40
CA PRO A 371 -5.88 21.89 11.95
C PRO A 371 -5.77 23.19 11.15
N ARG A 372 -5.98 23.13 9.82
CA ARG A 372 -5.91 24.29 8.93
C ARG A 372 -7.16 25.18 9.03
N ILE A 373 -8.34 24.58 9.08
CA ILE A 373 -9.60 25.32 9.27
C ILE A 373 -9.61 25.96 10.66
N ARG A 374 -9.25 25.20 11.69
CA ARG A 374 -9.12 25.72 13.06
C ARG A 374 -8.14 26.89 13.13
N PHE A 375 -6.96 26.75 12.52
CA PHE A 375 -5.99 27.84 12.47
C PHE A 375 -6.51 29.09 11.75
N LEU A 376 -7.22 28.93 10.62
CA LEU A 376 -7.81 30.05 9.89
C LEU A 376 -8.81 30.82 10.76
N VAL A 377 -9.72 30.11 11.43
CA VAL A 377 -10.80 30.75 12.19
C VAL A 377 -10.30 31.25 13.55
N GLU A 378 -9.68 30.38 14.35
CA GLU A 378 -9.35 30.69 15.74
C GLU A 378 -8.06 31.51 15.89
N VAL A 379 -7.06 31.28 15.03
CA VAL A 379 -5.73 31.92 15.16
C VAL A 379 -5.59 33.12 14.24
N MET A 380 -6.04 33.00 12.98
CA MET A 380 -6.01 34.12 12.03
C MET A 380 -7.20 35.06 12.19
N GLY A 381 -8.28 34.62 12.86
CA GLY A 381 -9.50 35.42 13.04
C GLY A 381 -10.25 35.68 11.73
N ARG A 382 -10.15 34.75 10.76
CA ARG A 382 -10.69 34.91 9.41
C ARG A 382 -11.99 34.16 9.23
N ARG A 383 -12.80 34.63 8.29
CA ARG A 383 -14.04 33.93 7.92
C ARG A 383 -13.71 32.69 7.12
N ILE A 384 -14.50 31.64 7.30
CA ILE A 384 -14.24 30.37 6.64
C ILE A 384 -14.47 30.47 5.12
N GLU A 385 -15.40 31.31 4.66
CA GLU A 385 -15.64 31.50 3.23
C GLU A 385 -14.42 32.04 2.45
N GLU A 386 -13.47 32.72 3.10
CA GLU A 386 -12.28 33.30 2.42
C GLU A 386 -11.44 32.23 1.70
N VAL A 387 -11.46 30.97 2.15
CA VAL A 387 -10.72 29.91 1.45
C VAL A 387 -11.43 29.39 0.21
N ALA A 388 -12.72 29.69 0.02
CA ALA A 388 -13.41 29.39 -1.24
C ALA A 388 -12.88 30.27 -2.38
N ASP A 389 -12.49 31.52 -2.08
CA ASP A 389 -11.84 32.44 -3.02
C ASP A 389 -10.37 32.06 -3.26
N TYR A 390 -9.73 31.39 -2.29
CA TYR A 390 -8.36 30.88 -2.41
C TYR A 390 -8.21 29.40 -2.00
N PRO A 391 -8.73 28.44 -2.81
CA PRO A 391 -8.70 27.01 -2.48
C PRO A 391 -7.31 26.42 -2.24
N TYR A 392 -6.28 27.05 -2.83
CA TYR A 392 -4.87 26.67 -2.65
C TYR A 392 -4.35 26.85 -1.23
N PHE A 393 -5.10 27.50 -0.33
CA PHE A 393 -4.82 27.52 1.10
C PHE A 393 -4.45 26.12 1.64
N PHE A 394 -5.21 25.09 1.27
CA PHE A 394 -5.01 23.70 1.72
C PHE A 394 -3.82 22.97 1.08
N ARG A 395 -3.20 23.55 0.04
CA ARG A 395 -1.96 23.05 -0.56
C ARG A 395 -0.74 23.43 0.27
N HIS A 396 -0.77 24.60 0.92
CA HIS A 396 0.41 25.15 1.58
C HIS A 396 0.84 24.35 2.82
N GLY A 397 2.14 24.35 3.06
CA GLY A 397 2.75 23.74 4.24
C GLY A 397 2.28 24.46 5.51
N PHE A 398 1.72 23.71 6.45
CA PHE A 398 1.10 24.28 7.65
C PHE A 398 2.10 25.04 8.52
N ARG A 399 3.11 24.33 9.06
CA ARG A 399 4.12 24.96 9.94
C ARG A 399 5.02 25.96 9.21
N LYS A 400 5.66 25.51 8.13
CA LYS A 400 6.72 26.28 7.44
C LYS A 400 6.23 27.52 6.68
N ARG A 401 4.93 27.60 6.35
CA ARG A 401 4.40 28.68 5.50
C ARG A 401 3.20 29.38 6.12
N LEU A 402 2.15 28.65 6.51
CA LEU A 402 0.94 29.25 7.08
C LEU A 402 1.22 29.89 8.45
N GLU A 403 1.68 29.10 9.41
CA GLU A 403 1.94 29.58 10.78
C GLU A 403 3.04 30.64 10.81
N LEU A 404 4.17 30.39 10.14
CA LEU A 404 5.30 31.32 10.11
C LEU A 404 4.91 32.69 9.57
N ARG A 405 4.22 32.74 8.42
CA ARG A 405 3.85 34.01 7.78
C ARG A 405 2.79 34.75 8.59
N GLN A 406 1.80 34.03 9.16
CA GLN A 406 0.83 34.65 10.05
C GLN A 406 1.51 35.27 11.28
N LYS A 407 2.48 34.57 11.89
CA LYS A 407 3.23 35.08 13.05
C LYS A 407 3.97 36.38 12.71
N ILE A 408 4.69 36.40 11.59
CA ILE A 408 5.46 37.58 11.17
C ILE A 408 4.54 38.77 10.87
N LEU A 409 3.44 38.53 10.12
CA LEU A 409 2.50 39.60 9.77
C LEU A 409 1.77 40.15 11.00
N LYS A 410 1.40 39.28 11.95
CA LYS A 410 0.77 39.70 13.22
C LYS A 410 1.73 40.54 14.07
N GLN A 411 3.02 40.22 14.12
CA GLN A 411 4.02 41.01 14.85
C GLN A 411 4.18 42.43 14.28
N LYS A 412 3.97 42.60 12.98
CA LYS A 412 4.06 43.90 12.29
C LYS A 412 2.71 44.56 12.07
N SER A 413 1.63 43.99 12.61
CA SER A 413 0.26 44.47 12.44
C SER A 413 -0.15 44.66 10.97
N ILE A 414 0.35 43.79 10.08
CA ILE A 414 0.07 43.87 8.64
C ILE A 414 -1.16 43.00 8.33
N HIS A 415 -2.18 43.64 7.77
CA HIS A 415 -3.35 42.96 7.22
C HIS A 415 -3.20 42.79 5.70
N CYS A 416 -3.47 41.60 5.19
CA CYS A 416 -3.48 41.29 3.75
C CYS A 416 -4.44 40.13 3.45
N SER A 417 -4.71 39.87 2.19
CA SER A 417 -5.51 38.70 1.78
C SER A 417 -4.72 37.38 1.83
N LEU A 418 -5.42 36.25 1.83
CA LEU A 418 -4.79 34.92 1.84
C LEU A 418 -3.90 34.69 0.60
N SER A 419 -4.32 35.14 -0.58
CA SER A 419 -3.56 35.03 -1.82
C SER A 419 -2.26 35.81 -1.74
N GLU A 420 -2.31 37.07 -1.30
CA GLU A 420 -1.12 37.92 -1.13
C GLU A 420 -0.11 37.33 -0.15
N MET A 421 -0.61 36.80 0.96
CA MET A 421 0.20 36.16 1.99
C MET A 421 0.86 34.88 1.47
N LEU A 422 0.16 34.06 0.67
CA LEU A 422 0.54 32.66 0.45
C LEU A 422 0.98 32.30 -0.95
N GLU A 423 0.61 33.05 -1.98
CA GLU A 423 0.93 32.72 -3.36
C GLU A 423 2.41 32.96 -3.70
N CYS A 424 3.02 33.95 -3.07
CA CYS A 424 4.41 34.34 -3.31
C CYS A 424 5.44 33.41 -2.65
N ASN A 425 6.59 33.17 -3.31
CA ASN A 425 7.72 32.47 -2.69
C ASN A 425 8.35 33.28 -1.53
N GLN A 426 9.29 32.70 -0.78
CA GLN A 426 9.81 33.37 0.42
C GLN A 426 10.48 34.71 0.13
N LYS A 427 11.32 34.80 -0.92
CA LYS A 427 11.97 36.06 -1.31
C LYS A 427 10.95 37.14 -1.66
N LYS A 428 9.94 36.81 -2.47
CA LYS A 428 8.87 37.73 -2.84
C LYS A 428 8.01 38.14 -1.63
N PHE A 429 7.76 37.21 -0.71
CA PHE A 429 7.06 37.51 0.54
C PHE A 429 7.82 38.54 1.38
N LEU A 430 9.12 38.33 1.59
CA LEU A 430 9.95 39.24 2.38
C LEU A 430 10.05 40.63 1.72
N LEU A 431 10.23 40.68 0.40
CA LEU A 431 10.24 41.94 -0.36
C LEU A 431 8.90 42.67 -0.23
N LYS A 432 7.78 41.97 -0.44
CA LYS A 432 6.44 42.55 -0.44
C LYS A 432 6.07 43.21 0.88
N PHE A 433 6.54 42.65 2.00
CA PHE A 433 6.20 43.12 3.34
C PHE A 433 7.37 43.82 4.06
N GLY A 434 8.42 44.23 3.33
CA GLY A 434 9.53 45.00 3.89
C GLY A 434 10.31 44.26 4.99
N LEU A 435 10.54 42.96 4.81
CA LEU A 435 11.14 42.06 5.82
C LEU A 435 12.60 41.68 5.50
N ILE A 436 13.24 42.40 4.58
CA ILE A 436 14.55 42.03 4.00
C ILE A 436 15.67 42.14 5.05
N GLU A 437 15.58 43.07 6.00
CA GLU A 437 16.62 43.36 6.99
C GLU A 437 16.65 42.39 8.18
N GLN A 438 15.69 41.47 8.31
CA GLN A 438 15.57 40.58 9.49
C GLN A 438 16.01 39.12 9.26
N TYR A 439 16.49 38.79 8.06
CA TYR A 439 16.89 37.43 7.69
C TYR A 439 18.15 37.36 6.79
N ALA A 440 18.94 38.44 6.77
CA ALA A 440 20.25 38.48 6.11
C ALA A 440 21.33 37.87 7.02
#